data_AF-A0A7V9EY93-F1
#
_entry.id   AF-A0A7V9EY93-F1
#
_cell.length_a   1.000
_cell.length_b   1.000
_cell.length_c   1.000
_cell.angle_alpha   90.00
_cell.angle_beta   90.00
_cell.angle_gamma   90.00
#
_symmetry.space_group_name_H-M   'P 1'
#
loop_
_entity.id
_entity.type
_entity.pdbx_description
1 polymer ?
#
loop_
_entity_poly.entity_id
_entity_poly.type
_entity_poly.pdbx_seq_one_letter_code
_entity_poly.pdbx_strand_id
1 'polypeptide(L)'
;MKTDLAHGELEELLGVYALDALEADETDALERHLPTCARCRGEVEEYREVAALLAHSGAAAPEGLWDRIAQSLEGEAPDLDRPPAPPFLPSAAPTGADGARPEVLLAQRRTWQTRAAGAIMAAAAAVIVVLGVQMANQDQRLDEMAALLSVDALERAYQAAEATPGSELIEVKSFDGQIDTQAVVTEEGVGYLWAADLPRLDEGRTYQL
;
A
#
# COMPACT_ATOMS: atom_id res chain seq x y z
N MET A 1 12.80 -26.77 -13.41
CA MET A 1 13.61 -26.70 -12.17
C MET A 1 12.62 -26.24 -11.11
N LYS A 2 12.32 -27.02 -10.06
CA LYS A 2 11.35 -26.60 -9.04
C LYS A 2 12.01 -25.53 -8.19
N THR A 3 11.54 -24.29 -8.30
CA THR A 3 11.96 -23.20 -7.42
C THR A 3 11.30 -23.45 -6.06
N ASP A 4 12.13 -23.69 -5.05
CA ASP A 4 11.65 -23.81 -3.66
C ASP A 4 11.76 -22.41 -3.05
N LEU A 5 10.64 -21.68 -3.09
CA LEU A 5 10.55 -20.30 -2.59
C LEU A 5 10.31 -20.31 -1.09
N ALA A 6 10.97 -19.41 -0.38
CA ALA A 6 10.71 -19.18 1.04
C ALA A 6 9.32 -18.55 1.23
N HIS A 7 8.76 -18.69 2.43
CA HIS A 7 7.44 -18.15 2.75
C HIS A 7 7.31 -16.64 2.49
N GLY A 8 8.31 -15.84 2.86
CA GLY A 8 8.29 -14.40 2.61
C GLY A 8 8.30 -14.04 1.12
N GLU A 9 9.04 -14.80 0.30
CA GLU A 9 9.00 -14.61 -1.16
C GLU A 9 7.62 -14.96 -1.72
N LEU A 10 6.94 -15.96 -1.17
CA LEU A 10 5.57 -16.31 -1.54
C LEU A 10 4.55 -15.26 -1.10
N GLU A 11 4.73 -14.63 0.06
CA GLU A 11 3.89 -13.50 0.52
C GLU A 11 3.96 -12.32 -0.46
N GLU A 12 5.13 -12.02 -1.02
CA GLU A 12 5.31 -10.95 -2.00
C GLU A 12 4.59 -11.22 -3.34
N LEU A 13 4.33 -12.49 -3.67
CA LEU A 13 3.66 -12.90 -4.91
C LEU A 13 2.13 -12.88 -4.84
N LEU A 14 1.52 -12.78 -3.65
CA LEU A 14 0.08 -12.93 -3.45
C LEU A 14 -0.75 -11.90 -4.24
N GLY A 15 -0.28 -10.67 -4.31
CA GLY A 15 -0.96 -9.61 -5.07
C GLY A 15 -0.93 -9.85 -6.58
N VAL A 16 0.20 -10.35 -7.11
CA VAL A 16 0.35 -10.67 -8.53
C VAL A 16 -0.46 -11.93 -8.89
N TYR A 17 -0.51 -12.90 -7.97
CA TYR A 17 -1.38 -14.07 -8.08
C TYR A 17 -2.86 -13.70 -8.12
N ALA A 18 -3.30 -12.76 -7.28
CA ALA A 18 -4.69 -12.29 -7.27
C ALA A 18 -5.13 -11.64 -8.60
N LEU A 19 -4.17 -11.20 -9.42
CA LEU A 19 -4.38 -10.64 -10.76
C LEU A 19 -4.13 -11.64 -11.90
N ASP A 20 -3.95 -12.92 -11.58
CA ASP A 20 -3.62 -14.00 -12.53
C ASP A 20 -2.40 -13.68 -13.41
N ALA A 21 -1.37 -13.04 -12.81
CA ALA A 21 -0.22 -12.48 -13.53
C ALA A 21 1.14 -13.11 -13.17
N LEU A 22 1.14 -14.28 -12.51
CA LEU A 22 2.37 -15.03 -12.20
C LEU A 22 2.83 -15.92 -13.35
N GLU A 23 4.13 -16.21 -13.37
CA GLU A 23 4.67 -17.25 -14.23
C GLU A 23 4.24 -18.65 -13.72
N ALA A 24 4.32 -19.67 -14.59
CA ALA A 24 3.79 -21.00 -14.28
C ALA A 24 4.48 -21.67 -13.07
N ASP A 25 5.79 -21.52 -12.93
CA ASP A 25 6.55 -22.11 -11.81
C ASP A 25 6.31 -21.41 -10.47
N GLU A 26 6.07 -20.10 -10.50
CA GLU A 26 5.65 -19.31 -9.33
C GLU A 26 4.23 -19.68 -8.90
N THR A 27 3.32 -19.83 -9.86
CA THR A 27 1.94 -20.28 -9.63
C THR A 27 1.94 -21.66 -8.97
N ASP A 28 2.69 -22.62 -9.52
CA ASP A 28 2.84 -23.97 -8.96
C ASP A 28 3.41 -23.96 -7.53
N ALA A 29 4.30 -23.01 -7.22
CA ALA A 29 4.85 -22.87 -5.87
C ALA A 29 3.82 -22.33 -4.88
N LEU A 30 3.07 -21.31 -5.28
CA LEU A 30 2.08 -20.69 -4.44
C LEU A 30 0.86 -21.60 -4.21
N GLU A 31 0.39 -22.31 -5.24
CA GLU A 31 -0.73 -23.25 -5.11
C GLU A 31 -0.41 -24.45 -4.20
N ARG A 32 0.86 -24.86 -4.11
CA ARG A 32 1.30 -25.83 -3.11
C ARG A 32 1.31 -25.25 -1.69
N HIS A 33 1.57 -23.95 -1.56
CA HIS A 33 1.64 -23.26 -0.27
C HIS A 33 0.26 -22.95 0.32
N LEU A 34 -0.67 -22.44 -0.50
CA LEU A 34 -1.97 -21.94 -0.04
C LEU A 34 -2.77 -22.93 0.82
N PRO A 35 -2.84 -24.24 0.54
CA PRO A 35 -3.52 -25.20 1.42
C PRO A 35 -2.96 -25.24 2.84
N THR A 36 -1.67 -24.93 3.01
CA THR A 36 -0.95 -25.03 4.29
C THR A 36 -0.92 -23.74 5.09
N CYS A 37 -1.22 -22.58 4.49
CA CYS A 37 -1.18 -21.28 5.16
C CYS A 37 -2.52 -20.54 5.08
N ALA A 38 -3.21 -20.43 6.22
CA ALA A 38 -4.49 -19.72 6.29
C ALA A 38 -4.36 -18.20 6.11
N ARG A 39 -3.25 -17.60 6.55
CA ARG A 39 -2.98 -16.17 6.40
C ARG A 39 -2.86 -15.76 4.93
N CYS A 40 -2.01 -16.44 4.15
CA CYS A 40 -1.85 -16.14 2.73
C CYS A 40 -3.13 -16.37 1.92
N ARG A 41 -3.98 -17.33 2.31
CA ARG A 41 -5.30 -17.48 1.69
C ARG A 41 -6.20 -16.27 1.94
N GLY A 42 -6.21 -15.77 3.18
CA GLY A 42 -6.98 -14.57 3.53
C GLY A 42 -6.50 -13.35 2.75
N GLU A 43 -5.19 -13.14 2.66
CA GLU A 43 -4.60 -12.02 1.90
C GLU A 43 -4.94 -12.11 0.39
N VAL A 44 -4.91 -13.32 -0.21
CA VAL A 44 -5.34 -13.50 -1.61
C VAL A 44 -6.82 -13.19 -1.81
N GLU A 45 -7.68 -13.55 -0.85
CA GLU A 45 -9.11 -13.25 -0.90
C GLU A 45 -9.35 -11.73 -0.85
N GLU A 46 -8.69 -11.02 0.07
CA GLU A 46 -8.72 -9.56 0.16
C GLU A 46 -8.24 -8.89 -1.14
N TYR A 47 -7.13 -9.35 -1.72
CA TYR A 47 -6.64 -8.80 -2.98
C TYR A 47 -7.60 -9.05 -4.16
N ARG A 48 -8.27 -10.20 -4.20
CA ARG A 48 -9.27 -10.51 -5.23
C ARG A 48 -10.51 -9.64 -5.12
N GLU A 49 -10.94 -9.30 -3.90
CA GLU A 49 -12.02 -8.34 -3.69
C GLU A 49 -11.66 -6.97 -4.27
N VAL A 50 -10.46 -6.47 -4.00
CA VAL A 50 -9.96 -5.21 -4.56
C VAL A 50 -9.83 -5.28 -6.09
N ALA A 51 -9.33 -6.38 -6.62
CA ALA A 51 -9.22 -6.60 -8.07
C ALA A 51 -10.60 -6.59 -8.76
N ALA A 52 -11.62 -7.17 -8.14
CA ALA A 52 -12.98 -7.18 -8.66
C ALA A 52 -13.57 -5.76 -8.80
N LEU A 53 -13.24 -4.83 -7.90
CA LEU A 53 -13.64 -3.43 -8.00
C LEU A 53 -13.03 -2.74 -9.23
N LEU A 54 -11.81 -3.12 -9.63
CA LEU A 54 -11.13 -2.56 -10.81
C LEU A 54 -11.73 -3.09 -12.13
N ALA A 55 -12.27 -4.31 -12.13
CA ALA A 55 -12.82 -4.98 -13.30
C ALA A 55 -14.10 -4.31 -13.86
N HIS A 56 -14.73 -3.39 -13.13
CA HIS A 56 -15.97 -2.73 -13.53
C HIS A 56 -15.80 -1.65 -14.62
N SER A 57 -14.63 -1.56 -15.25
CA SER A 57 -14.32 -0.63 -16.34
C SER A 57 -14.57 -1.19 -17.75
N GLY A 58 -15.07 -2.42 -17.86
CA GLY A 58 -15.27 -3.13 -19.13
C GLY A 58 -16.46 -2.64 -19.97
N ALA A 59 -16.44 -3.01 -21.26
CA ALA A 59 -17.57 -2.81 -22.17
C ALA A 59 -18.69 -3.83 -21.91
N ALA A 60 -19.90 -3.53 -22.39
CA ALA A 60 -21.03 -4.48 -22.33
C ALA A 60 -20.68 -5.80 -23.05
N ALA A 61 -21.11 -6.93 -22.46
CA ALA A 61 -20.92 -8.24 -23.04
C ALA A 61 -21.67 -8.37 -24.39
N PRO A 62 -21.11 -9.08 -25.39
CA PRO A 62 -21.80 -9.35 -26.64
C PRO A 62 -23.11 -10.14 -26.45
N GLU A 63 -24.10 -9.88 -27.31
CA GLU A 63 -25.37 -10.61 -27.31
C GLU A 63 -25.15 -12.12 -27.52
N GLY A 64 -25.91 -12.94 -26.79
CA GLY A 64 -25.85 -14.40 -26.87
C GLY A 64 -24.58 -15.03 -26.27
N LEU A 65 -23.70 -14.26 -25.62
CA LEU A 65 -22.50 -14.81 -24.95
C LEU A 65 -22.90 -15.81 -23.85
N TRP A 66 -23.89 -15.46 -23.02
CA TRP A 66 -24.33 -16.31 -21.92
C TRP A 66 -24.91 -17.64 -22.44
N ASP A 67 -25.74 -17.60 -23.48
CA ASP A 67 -26.32 -18.80 -24.10
C ASP A 67 -25.23 -19.75 -24.62
N ARG A 68 -24.17 -19.19 -25.23
CA ARG A 68 -23.02 -19.98 -25.71
C ARG A 68 -22.25 -20.63 -24.56
N ILE A 69 -22.01 -19.89 -23.47
CA ILE A 69 -21.34 -20.42 -22.28
C ILE A 69 -22.18 -21.54 -21.65
N ALA A 70 -23.48 -21.31 -21.44
CA ALA A 70 -24.40 -22.29 -20.88
C ALA A 70 -24.39 -23.60 -21.69
N GLN A 71 -24.52 -23.50 -23.02
CA GLN A 71 -24.50 -24.65 -23.91
C GLN A 71 -23.15 -25.42 -23.88
N SER A 72 -22.04 -24.73 -23.63
CA SER A 72 -20.73 -25.37 -23.51
C SER A 72 -20.57 -26.18 -22.21
N LEU A 73 -21.26 -25.79 -21.15
CA LEU A 73 -21.25 -26.48 -19.85
C LEU A 73 -22.21 -27.68 -19.80
N GLU A 74 -23.26 -27.67 -20.61
CA GLU A 74 -24.23 -28.77 -20.73
C GLU A 74 -23.71 -29.95 -21.57
N GLY A 75 -22.56 -29.79 -22.25
CA GLY A 75 -21.88 -30.87 -22.98
C GLY A 75 -21.20 -31.90 -22.07
N GLU A 76 -20.79 -33.02 -22.66
CA GLU A 76 -19.94 -34.01 -21.98
C GLU A 76 -18.65 -33.36 -21.49
N ALA A 77 -18.30 -33.57 -20.22
CA ALA A 77 -17.10 -33.02 -19.61
C ALA A 77 -15.87 -33.41 -20.47
N PRO A 78 -14.99 -32.44 -20.83
CA PRO A 78 -13.83 -32.74 -21.65
C PRO A 78 -12.93 -33.74 -20.91
N ASP A 79 -12.44 -34.74 -21.65
CA ASP A 79 -11.42 -35.67 -21.17
C ASP A 79 -10.20 -34.88 -20.64
N LEU A 80 -9.97 -34.94 -19.33
CA LEU A 80 -8.90 -34.22 -18.64
C LEU A 80 -7.51 -34.81 -18.93
N ASP A 81 -7.44 -36.01 -19.52
CA ASP A 81 -6.20 -36.61 -20.03
C ASP A 81 -5.87 -36.14 -21.47
N ARG A 82 -6.68 -35.24 -22.04
CA ARG A 82 -6.38 -34.62 -23.34
C ARG A 82 -5.14 -33.73 -23.18
N PRO A 83 -4.10 -33.89 -24.04
CA PRO A 83 -2.95 -33.00 -24.04
C PRO A 83 -3.42 -31.54 -24.20
N PRO A 84 -2.69 -30.57 -23.61
CA PRO A 84 -3.09 -29.17 -23.62
C PRO A 84 -3.44 -28.75 -25.04
N ALA A 85 -4.56 -28.03 -25.17
CA ALA A 85 -5.01 -27.52 -26.45
C ALA A 85 -3.83 -26.79 -27.14
N PRO A 86 -3.65 -26.97 -28.46
CA PRO A 86 -2.65 -26.19 -29.17
C PRO A 86 -2.91 -24.70 -28.90
N PRO A 87 -1.85 -23.87 -28.85
CA PRO A 87 -1.99 -22.45 -28.61
C PRO A 87 -3.06 -21.86 -29.53
N PHE A 88 -3.90 -20.99 -28.97
CA PHE A 88 -5.01 -20.35 -29.68
C PHE A 88 -4.45 -19.64 -30.92
N LEU A 89 -4.56 -20.27 -32.08
CA LEU A 89 -4.24 -19.63 -33.35
C LEU A 89 -5.49 -18.82 -33.72
N PRO A 90 -5.40 -17.48 -33.83
CA PRO A 90 -6.54 -16.69 -34.28
C PRO A 90 -7.02 -17.24 -35.62
N SER A 91 -8.30 -17.62 -35.68
CA SER A 91 -8.94 -18.05 -36.92
C SER A 91 -8.77 -16.94 -37.94
N ALA A 92 -8.02 -17.21 -39.01
CA ALA A 92 -7.86 -16.28 -40.11
C ALA A 92 -9.23 -16.03 -40.74
N ALA A 93 -9.84 -14.90 -40.40
CA ALA A 93 -11.00 -14.38 -41.11
C ALA A 93 -10.67 -14.32 -42.62
N PRO A 94 -11.61 -14.62 -43.53
CA PRO A 94 -11.37 -14.57 -44.96
C PRO A 94 -10.96 -13.15 -45.37
N THR A 95 -9.71 -13.01 -45.78
CA THR A 95 -9.09 -11.75 -46.20
C THR A 95 -9.48 -11.44 -47.65
N GLY A 96 -10.43 -10.51 -47.80
CA GLY A 96 -10.51 -9.67 -48.99
C GLY A 96 -9.69 -8.39 -48.77
N ALA A 97 -8.71 -8.18 -49.63
CA ALA A 97 -8.03 -6.93 -49.98
C ALA A 97 -7.34 -6.10 -48.86
N ASP A 98 -6.01 -6.21 -48.87
CA ASP A 98 -5.01 -5.13 -48.82
C ASP A 98 -5.14 -3.98 -47.80
N GLY A 99 -4.14 -3.92 -46.90
CA GLY A 99 -3.58 -2.64 -46.46
C GLY A 99 -3.62 -2.36 -44.97
N ALA A 100 -2.48 -2.61 -44.30
CA ALA A 100 -2.05 -2.06 -43.01
C ALA A 100 -2.89 -2.41 -41.77
N ARG A 101 -2.66 -3.62 -41.25
CA ARG A 101 -2.93 -3.95 -39.84
C ARG A 101 -1.70 -3.57 -39.00
N PRO A 102 -1.84 -2.85 -37.88
CA PRO A 102 -0.74 -2.65 -36.94
C PRO A 102 -0.43 -4.00 -36.27
N GLU A 103 0.78 -4.52 -36.50
CA GLU A 103 1.33 -5.62 -35.72
C GLU A 103 1.50 -5.16 -34.26
N VAL A 104 0.63 -5.66 -33.39
CA VAL A 104 0.86 -5.63 -31.95
C VAL A 104 2.03 -6.54 -31.62
N LEU A 105 3.20 -5.91 -31.51
CA LEU A 105 4.49 -6.49 -31.17
C LEU A 105 4.52 -6.80 -29.65
N LEU A 106 3.82 -7.86 -29.23
CA LEU A 106 3.88 -8.39 -27.87
C LEU A 106 4.51 -9.78 -27.86
N ALA A 107 5.70 -9.93 -28.43
CA ALA A 107 6.48 -11.17 -28.32
C ALA A 107 7.96 -11.03 -28.72
N GLN A 108 8.70 -9.98 -28.30
CA GLN A 108 10.16 -10.06 -28.36
C GLN A 108 10.88 -9.06 -27.45
N ARG A 109 10.87 -9.30 -26.14
CA ARG A 109 11.78 -8.60 -25.20
C ARG A 109 12.93 -9.47 -24.67
N ARG A 110 13.17 -10.64 -25.28
CA ARG A 110 14.04 -11.67 -24.67
C ARG A 110 15.54 -11.64 -25.04
N THR A 111 16.04 -10.86 -26.01
CA THR A 111 17.47 -11.01 -26.39
C THR A 111 18.28 -9.76 -26.77
N TRP A 112 17.82 -8.54 -26.45
CA TRP A 112 18.62 -7.32 -26.68
C TRP A 112 19.05 -6.53 -25.42
N GLN A 113 18.71 -7.01 -24.22
CA GLN A 113 19.04 -6.26 -22.99
C GLN A 113 20.47 -6.45 -22.44
N THR A 114 21.32 -7.29 -23.04
CA THR A 114 22.69 -7.46 -22.53
C THR A 114 23.71 -6.45 -23.09
N ARG A 115 23.29 -5.42 -23.83
CA ARG A 115 24.18 -4.33 -24.28
C ARG A 115 23.71 -2.90 -23.96
N ALA A 116 22.64 -2.77 -23.17
CA ALA A 116 22.17 -1.47 -22.66
C ALA A 116 22.14 -1.42 -21.11
N ALA A 117 22.86 -2.32 -20.43
CA ALA A 117 22.87 -2.44 -18.97
C ALA A 117 23.76 -1.39 -18.23
N GLY A 118 24.22 -0.34 -18.91
CA GLY A 118 25.04 0.72 -18.29
C GLY A 118 24.29 1.99 -17.93
N ALA A 119 23.19 2.33 -18.62
CA ALA A 119 22.60 3.67 -18.54
C ALA A 119 21.23 3.74 -17.82
N ILE A 120 20.55 2.61 -17.58
CA ILE A 120 19.21 2.60 -16.97
C ILE A 120 19.27 2.47 -15.42
N MET A 121 20.33 1.87 -14.87
CA MET A 121 20.56 1.77 -13.41
C MET A 121 20.69 3.14 -12.72
N ALA A 122 21.24 4.15 -13.41
CA ALA A 122 21.38 5.49 -12.85
C ALA A 122 20.02 6.22 -12.72
N ALA A 123 19.08 5.98 -13.64
CA ALA A 123 17.77 6.63 -13.64
C ALA A 123 16.85 6.07 -12.55
N ALA A 124 16.84 4.74 -12.33
CA ALA A 124 16.05 4.13 -11.26
C ALA A 124 16.57 4.51 -9.87
N ALA A 125 17.90 4.51 -9.68
CA ALA A 125 18.50 4.96 -8.42
C ALA A 125 18.24 6.46 -8.15
N ALA A 126 18.30 7.31 -9.18
CA ALA A 126 17.98 8.73 -9.04
C ALA A 126 16.50 8.96 -8.67
N VAL A 127 15.57 8.21 -9.25
CA VAL A 127 14.14 8.29 -8.88
C VAL A 127 13.92 7.83 -7.44
N ILE A 128 14.54 6.73 -7.00
CA ILE A 128 14.45 6.26 -5.61
C ILE A 128 15.03 7.30 -4.63
N VAL A 129 16.17 7.90 -4.96
CA VAL A 129 16.77 8.96 -4.12
C VAL A 129 15.88 10.21 -4.10
N VAL A 130 15.34 10.65 -5.24
CA VAL A 130 14.42 11.80 -5.30
C VAL A 130 13.14 11.53 -4.51
N LEU A 131 12.54 10.35 -4.67
CA LEU A 131 11.36 9.95 -3.89
C LEU A 131 11.68 9.83 -2.40
N GLY A 132 12.85 9.28 -2.04
CA GLY A 132 13.30 9.20 -0.65
C GLY A 132 13.53 10.58 -0.02
N VAL A 133 14.15 11.52 -0.75
CA VAL A 133 14.32 12.91 -0.32
C VAL A 133 12.97 13.63 -0.24
N GLN A 134 12.05 13.35 -1.16
CA GLN A 134 10.71 13.93 -1.16
C GLN A 134 9.86 13.39 -0.01
N MET A 135 10.00 12.11 0.35
CA MET A 135 9.37 11.47 1.51
C MET A 135 9.93 12.03 2.81
N ALA A 136 11.26 12.13 2.94
CA ALA A 136 11.89 12.72 4.13
C ALA A 136 11.48 14.19 4.36
N ASN A 137 11.32 14.96 3.27
CA ASN A 137 10.77 16.32 3.35
C ASN A 137 9.27 16.35 3.66
N GLN A 138 8.52 15.28 3.36
CA GLN A 138 7.10 15.18 3.74
C GLN A 138 6.94 14.85 5.22
N ASP A 139 7.74 13.91 5.75
CA ASP A 139 7.73 13.56 7.16
C ASP A 139 8.05 14.77 8.04
N GLN A 140 9.06 15.57 7.66
CA GLN A 140 9.38 16.82 8.37
C GLN A 140 8.21 17.80 8.41
N ARG A 141 7.42 17.89 7.34
CA ARG A 141 6.22 18.76 7.30
C ARG A 141 5.08 18.21 8.15
N LEU A 142 4.92 16.90 8.20
CA LEU A 142 3.92 16.25 9.06
C LEU A 142 4.27 16.43 10.53
N ASP A 143 5.54 16.27 10.91
CA ASP A 143 6.01 16.51 12.28
C ASP A 143 5.81 17.98 12.69
N GLU A 144 6.11 18.93 11.80
CA GLU A 144 5.89 20.35 12.06
C GLU A 144 4.39 20.69 12.24
N MET A 145 3.51 20.11 11.41
CA MET A 145 2.06 20.28 11.55
C MET A 145 1.51 19.60 12.81
N ALA A 146 1.98 18.39 13.13
CA ALA A 146 1.59 17.66 14.32
C ALA A 146 2.02 18.39 15.60
N ALA A 147 3.23 18.96 15.60
CA ALA A 147 3.73 19.78 16.70
C ALA A 147 2.83 21.00 16.93
N LEU A 148 2.46 21.75 15.87
CA LEU A 148 1.56 22.91 15.99
C LEU A 148 0.17 22.52 16.51
N LEU A 149 -0.41 21.43 15.99
CA LEU A 149 -1.72 20.93 16.45
C LEU A 149 -1.68 20.46 17.91
N SER A 150 -0.56 19.88 18.34
CA SER A 150 -0.38 19.44 19.73
C SER A 150 -0.35 20.60 20.72
N VAL A 151 0.28 21.73 20.34
CA VAL A 151 0.33 22.95 21.16
C VAL A 151 -1.08 23.53 21.31
N ASP A 152 -1.82 23.65 20.20
CA ASP A 152 -3.21 24.12 20.22
C ASP A 152 -4.14 23.19 21.03
N ALA A 153 -3.88 21.87 21.01
CA ALA A 153 -4.65 20.91 21.79
C ALA A 153 -4.39 21.04 23.29
N LEU A 154 -3.12 21.25 23.69
CA LEU A 154 -2.72 21.42 25.08
C LEU A 154 -3.27 22.73 25.68
N GLU A 155 -3.25 23.80 24.88
CA GLU A 155 -3.86 25.09 25.21
C GLU A 155 -5.37 24.94 25.48
N ARG A 156 -6.11 24.30 24.57
CA ARG A 156 -7.54 24.02 24.75
C ARG A 156 -7.81 23.16 25.99
N ALA A 157 -6.93 22.21 26.30
CA ALA A 157 -7.07 21.38 27.49
C ALA A 157 -6.86 22.19 28.78
N TYR A 158 -5.88 23.10 28.82
CA TYR A 158 -5.68 24.02 29.94
C TYR A 158 -6.91 24.91 30.17
N GLN A 159 -7.40 25.58 29.12
CA GLN A 159 -8.57 26.46 29.20
C GLN A 159 -9.83 25.71 29.65
N ALA A 160 -10.02 24.47 29.18
CA ALA A 160 -11.11 23.63 29.62
C ALA A 160 -10.98 23.23 31.11
N ALA A 161 -9.77 22.93 31.57
CA ALA A 161 -9.49 22.63 32.96
C ALA A 161 -9.76 23.85 33.86
N GLU A 162 -9.35 25.05 33.45
CA GLU A 162 -9.58 26.30 34.19
C GLU A 162 -11.09 26.63 34.31
N ALA A 163 -11.85 26.34 33.26
CA ALA A 163 -13.30 26.52 33.25
C ALA A 163 -14.06 25.44 34.03
N THR A 164 -13.39 24.37 34.49
CA THR A 164 -14.03 23.25 35.19
C THR A 164 -14.33 23.64 36.63
N PRO A 165 -15.60 23.56 37.09
CA PRO A 165 -15.92 23.82 38.50
C PRO A 165 -15.14 22.89 39.44
N GLY A 166 -14.47 23.47 40.44
CA GLY A 166 -13.64 22.71 41.39
C GLY A 166 -12.16 22.62 41.01
N SER A 167 -11.74 23.17 39.88
CA SER A 167 -10.32 23.30 39.55
C SER A 167 -9.61 24.33 40.44
N GLU A 168 -8.39 24.02 40.89
CA GLU A 168 -7.53 24.92 41.66
C GLU A 168 -6.40 25.47 40.78
N LEU A 169 -6.24 26.80 40.75
CA LEU A 169 -5.08 27.44 40.14
C LEU A 169 -3.94 27.51 41.15
N ILE A 170 -2.77 26.99 40.76
CA ILE A 170 -1.57 26.93 41.59
C ILE A 170 -0.43 27.65 40.85
N GLU A 171 0.28 28.50 41.57
CA GLU A 171 1.50 29.14 41.09
C GLU A 171 2.67 28.16 41.29
N VAL A 172 3.33 27.80 40.18
CA VAL A 172 4.45 26.87 40.14
C VAL A 172 5.73 27.66 39.90
N LYS A 173 6.63 27.59 40.87
CA LYS A 173 7.95 28.23 40.79
C LYS A 173 9.03 27.19 40.58
N SER A 174 10.01 27.50 39.74
CA SER A 174 11.22 26.69 39.59
C SER A 174 12.01 26.63 40.90
N PHE A 175 12.83 25.59 41.07
CA PHE A 175 13.68 25.39 42.24
C PHE A 175 14.64 26.57 42.50
N ASP A 176 15.11 27.23 41.45
CA ASP A 176 15.95 28.42 41.50
C ASP A 176 15.17 29.73 41.65
N GLY A 177 13.83 29.65 41.66
CA GLY A 177 12.91 30.78 41.74
C GLY A 177 12.94 31.72 40.53
N GLN A 178 13.63 31.35 39.44
CA GLN A 178 13.79 32.23 38.27
C GLN A 178 12.60 32.15 37.30
N ILE A 179 11.86 31.04 37.35
CA ILE A 179 10.71 30.78 36.50
C ILE A 179 9.47 30.73 37.38
N ASP A 180 8.46 31.47 36.96
CA ASP A 180 7.16 31.55 37.59
C ASP A 180 6.09 31.24 36.53
N THR A 181 5.24 30.26 36.79
CA THR A 181 4.18 29.88 35.87
C THR A 181 2.94 29.39 36.62
N GLN A 182 1.83 29.22 35.92
CA GLN A 182 0.55 28.78 36.48
C GLN A 182 0.26 27.33 36.08
N ALA A 183 -0.33 26.58 37.00
CA ALA A 183 -0.92 25.27 36.73
C ALA A 183 -2.37 25.25 37.19
N VAL A 184 -3.20 24.50 36.49
CA VAL A 184 -4.56 24.17 36.91
C VAL A 184 -4.59 22.70 37.30
N VAL A 185 -5.06 22.40 38.50
CA VAL A 185 -5.30 21.02 38.96
C VAL A 185 -6.80 20.80 39.08
N THR A 186 -7.31 19.81 38.38
CA THR A 186 -8.72 19.40 38.44
C THR A 186 -9.00 18.57 39.70
N GLU A 187 -10.26 18.46 40.13
CA GLU A 187 -10.64 17.57 41.26
C GLU A 187 -10.28 16.10 41.01
N GLU A 188 -10.16 15.69 39.74
CA GLU A 188 -9.74 14.36 39.33
C GLU A 188 -8.23 14.12 39.53
N GLY A 189 -7.47 15.15 39.93
CA GLY A 189 -6.03 15.09 40.14
C GLY A 189 -5.21 15.25 38.86
N VAL A 190 -5.82 15.62 37.74
CA VAL A 190 -5.11 15.93 36.48
C VAL A 190 -4.65 17.38 36.51
N GLY A 191 -3.35 17.59 36.34
CA GLY A 191 -2.71 18.90 36.31
C GLY A 191 -2.31 19.33 34.90
N TYR A 192 -2.63 20.57 34.53
CA TYR A 192 -2.20 21.21 33.29
C TYR A 192 -1.33 22.42 33.62
N LEU A 193 -0.17 22.55 32.97
CA LEU A 193 0.75 23.66 33.16
C LEU A 193 0.64 24.65 32.00
N TRP A 194 0.56 25.94 32.31
CA TRP A 194 0.72 27.00 31.34
C TRP A 194 2.19 27.12 30.94
N ALA A 195 2.51 26.90 29.67
CA ALA A 195 3.91 26.86 29.20
C ALA A 195 4.31 28.10 28.36
N ALA A 196 3.42 29.08 28.19
CA ALA A 196 3.68 30.21 27.27
C ALA A 196 4.86 31.10 27.69
N ASP A 197 5.11 31.20 29.00
CA ASP A 197 6.17 32.05 29.56
C ASP A 197 7.46 31.27 29.88
N LEU A 198 7.52 29.97 29.53
CA LEU A 198 8.72 29.17 29.75
C LEU A 198 9.80 29.49 28.70
N PRO A 199 11.06 29.72 29.13
CA PRO A 199 12.17 29.89 28.20
C PRO A 199 12.33 28.70 27.24
N ARG A 200 12.73 28.96 26.00
CA ARG A 200 13.19 27.87 25.12
C ARG A 200 14.47 27.27 25.69
N LEU A 201 14.48 25.94 25.84
CA LEU A 201 15.66 25.18 26.23
C LEU A 201 16.51 24.81 25.01
N ASP A 202 17.79 24.55 25.24
CA ASP A 202 18.69 23.97 24.24
C ASP A 202 18.25 22.55 23.83
N GLU A 203 18.68 22.10 22.65
CA GLU A 203 18.46 20.72 22.19
C GLU A 203 18.93 19.69 23.23
N GLY A 204 18.09 18.70 23.52
CA GLY A 204 18.38 17.62 24.47
C GLY A 204 18.07 17.92 25.93
N ARG A 205 17.51 19.10 26.26
CA ARG A 205 17.03 19.42 27.61
C ARG A 205 15.51 19.36 27.68
N THR A 206 14.98 18.94 28.82
CA THR A 206 13.54 18.91 29.11
C THR A 206 13.25 19.57 30.44
N TYR A 207 12.08 20.20 30.56
CA TYR A 207 11.52 20.58 31.85
C TYR A 207 11.09 19.32 32.62
N GLN A 208 11.24 19.36 33.94
CA GLN A 208 10.79 18.31 34.85
C GLN A 208 9.94 18.95 35.95
N LEU A 209 8.77 18.37 36.19
CA LEU A 209 7.81 18.76 37.23
C LEU A 209 7.91 17.80 38.43
#